data_AF-A0A3S3R0U2-F1
#
_entry.id   AF-A0A3S3R0U2-F1
#
_cell.length_a   1.000
_cell.length_b   1.000
_cell.length_c   1.000
_cell.angle_alpha   90.00
_cell.angle_beta   90.00
_cell.angle_gamma   90.00
#
_symmetry.space_group_name_H-M   'P 1'
#
loop_
_entity.id
_entity.type
_entity.pdbx_description
1 polymer ?
#
loop_
_entity_poly.entity_id
_entity_poly.type
_entity_poly.pdbx_seq_one_letter_code
_entity_poly.pdbx_strand_id
1 'polypeptide(L)'
;MSTPAVISIRDQGALELIRVLLQQGVTVRLRVSGISMLPLISEGDLVEVSPVEEKKLRRGDIVFFCDQQENPFIHRLHRCQSDLDNVLLVQTKGDACAWYDPAIPINRVLGRVQRIMGERGATDLRAPIIRWRARLLVARTTSFFLLRRTVKMYGLF
;
A
#
# COMPACT_ATOMS: atom_id res chain seq x y z
N MET A 1 -18.86 10.58 -15.26
CA MET A 1 -17.86 10.23 -14.23
C MET A 1 -17.39 8.81 -14.54
N SER A 2 -16.20 8.63 -15.10
CA SER A 2 -15.69 7.31 -15.48
C SER A 2 -15.51 6.45 -14.23
N THR A 3 -16.17 5.31 -14.19
CA THR A 3 -16.01 4.30 -13.13
C THR A 3 -14.56 3.82 -13.17
N PRO A 4 -13.75 4.01 -12.11
CA PRO A 4 -12.36 3.56 -12.14
C PRO A 4 -12.34 2.04 -12.20
N ALA A 5 -11.52 1.48 -13.10
CA ALA A 5 -11.33 0.05 -13.20
C ALA A 5 -10.87 -0.53 -11.86
N VAL A 6 -11.58 -1.55 -11.38
CA VAL A 6 -11.19 -2.33 -10.20
C VAL A 6 -10.44 -3.54 -10.69
N ILE A 7 -9.14 -3.59 -10.39
CA ILE A 7 -8.26 -4.66 -10.86
C ILE A 7 -7.84 -5.52 -9.65
N SER A 8 -8.00 -6.84 -9.77
CA SER A 8 -7.53 -7.82 -8.79
C SER A 8 -6.09 -8.22 -9.13
N ILE A 9 -5.20 -8.17 -8.16
CA ILE A 9 -3.74 -8.24 -8.34
C ILE A 9 -3.22 -9.68 -8.61
N ARG A 10 -4.09 -10.69 -8.75
CA ARG A 10 -3.69 -12.10 -8.89
C ARG A 10 -3.31 -12.55 -10.31
N ASP A 11 -3.40 -11.67 -11.31
CA ASP A 11 -3.10 -11.96 -12.71
C ASP A 11 -1.87 -11.14 -13.16
N GLN A 12 -0.84 -11.79 -13.71
CA GLN A 12 0.35 -11.10 -14.22
C GLN A 12 0.00 -10.08 -15.32
N GLY A 13 -1.00 -10.37 -16.16
CA GLY A 13 -1.49 -9.43 -17.17
C GLY A 13 -2.14 -8.19 -16.55
N ALA A 14 -2.76 -8.36 -15.37
CA ALA A 14 -3.38 -7.26 -14.65
C ALA A 14 -2.35 -6.26 -14.09
N LEU A 15 -1.21 -6.75 -13.58
CA LEU A 15 -0.15 -5.88 -13.06
C LEU A 15 0.44 -4.99 -14.15
N GLU A 16 0.71 -5.55 -15.33
CA GLU A 16 1.29 -4.76 -16.43
C GLU A 16 0.30 -3.71 -16.95
N LEU A 17 -0.99 -4.05 -17.04
CA LEU A 17 -2.02 -3.06 -17.34
C LEU A 17 -2.07 -1.93 -16.30
N ILE A 18 -2.00 -2.26 -15.00
CA ILE A 18 -1.95 -1.26 -13.93
C ILE A 18 -0.74 -0.33 -14.09
N ARG A 19 0.44 -0.90 -14.40
CA ARG A 19 1.67 -0.15 -14.62
C ARG A 19 1.50 0.85 -15.76
N VAL A 20 1.00 0.40 -16.92
CA VAL A 20 0.76 1.25 -18.08
C VAL A 20 -0.23 2.37 -17.76
N LEU A 21 -1.35 2.05 -17.10
CA LEU A 21 -2.35 3.05 -16.70
C LEU A 21 -1.75 4.12 -15.79
N LEU A 22 -0.99 3.72 -14.77
CA LEU A 22 -0.34 4.65 -13.85
C LEU A 22 0.72 5.51 -14.57
N GLN A 23 1.50 4.94 -15.49
CA GLN A 23 2.46 5.69 -16.31
C GLN A 23 1.78 6.71 -17.23
N GLN A 24 0.56 6.41 -17.71
CA GLN A 24 -0.26 7.32 -18.52
C GLN A 24 -0.99 8.39 -17.68
N GLY A 25 -0.75 8.46 -16.37
CA GLY A 25 -1.38 9.45 -15.50
C GLY A 25 -2.77 9.02 -14.98
N VAL A 26 -3.20 7.79 -15.26
CA VAL A 26 -4.52 7.28 -14.87
C VAL A 26 -4.48 6.78 -13.43
N THR A 27 -5.41 7.26 -12.62
CA THR A 27 -5.63 6.75 -11.26
C THR A 27 -6.45 5.46 -11.31
N VAL A 28 -5.97 4.42 -10.62
CA VAL A 28 -6.59 3.09 -10.63
C VAL A 28 -7.17 2.75 -9.26
N ARG A 29 -8.15 1.83 -9.22
CA ARG A 29 -8.62 1.22 -7.98
C ARG A 29 -8.18 -0.22 -7.88
N LEU A 30 -7.56 -0.56 -6.77
CA LEU A 30 -7.05 -1.90 -6.52
C LEU A 30 -7.78 -2.51 -5.34
N ARG A 31 -8.17 -3.78 -5.45
CA ARG A 31 -8.65 -4.55 -4.30
C ARG A 31 -7.46 -5.11 -3.54
N VAL A 32 -7.40 -4.80 -2.26
CA VAL A 32 -6.33 -5.23 -1.36
C VAL A 32 -6.53 -6.70 -1.00
N SER A 33 -5.45 -7.47 -1.09
CA SER A 33 -5.36 -8.83 -0.56
C SER A 33 -4.32 -8.89 0.55
N GLY A 34 -4.59 -9.67 1.58
CA GLY A 34 -3.70 -9.84 2.73
C GLY A 34 -3.85 -8.76 3.81
N ILE A 35 -2.97 -8.85 4.80
CA ILE A 35 -3.15 -8.21 6.11
C ILE A 35 -1.96 -7.36 6.56
N SER A 36 -0.95 -7.18 5.70
CA SER A 36 0.30 -6.48 6.03
C SER A 36 0.10 -5.00 6.43
N MET A 37 -1.01 -4.39 6.00
CA MET A 37 -1.36 -3.00 6.28
C MET A 37 -2.45 -2.82 7.34
N LEU A 38 -2.77 -3.88 8.10
CA LEU A 38 -3.60 -3.72 9.28
C LEU A 38 -2.93 -2.79 10.31
N PRO A 39 -3.71 -2.01 11.09
CA PRO A 39 -5.17 -1.98 11.10
C PRO A 39 -5.79 -1.03 10.06
N LEU A 40 -4.97 -0.21 9.38
CA LEU A 40 -5.46 0.89 8.55
C LEU A 40 -6.16 0.39 7.28
N ILE A 41 -5.58 -0.60 6.60
CA ILE A 41 -6.13 -1.20 5.39
C ILE A 41 -6.40 -2.68 5.69
N SER A 42 -7.62 -3.13 5.43
CA SER A 42 -8.06 -4.50 5.61
C SER A 42 -8.14 -5.24 4.27
N GLU A 43 -8.02 -6.56 4.33
CA GLU A 43 -8.29 -7.41 3.17
C GLU A 43 -9.71 -7.15 2.63
N GLY A 44 -9.84 -7.02 1.32
CA GLY A 44 -11.10 -6.69 0.65
C GLY A 44 -11.36 -5.19 0.45
N ASP A 45 -10.66 -4.31 1.19
CA ASP A 45 -10.71 -2.87 0.97
C ASP A 45 -10.28 -2.52 -0.46
N LEU A 46 -10.85 -1.46 -1.01
CA LEU A 46 -10.41 -0.84 -2.25
C LEU A 46 -9.47 0.32 -1.91
N VAL A 47 -8.37 0.44 -2.63
CA VAL A 47 -7.49 1.61 -2.57
C VAL A 47 -7.48 2.33 -3.90
N GLU A 48 -7.47 3.66 -3.85
CA GLU A 48 -7.29 4.51 -5.03
C GLU A 48 -5.82 4.89 -5.12
N VAL A 49 -5.14 4.40 -6.15
CA VAL A 49 -3.70 4.60 -6.39
C VAL A 49 -3.53 5.58 -7.52
N SER A 50 -2.84 6.69 -7.25
CA SER A 50 -2.49 7.66 -8.26
C SER A 50 -1.07 7.47 -8.78
N PRO A 51 -0.78 7.95 -9.98
CA PRO A 51 0.59 8.19 -10.43
C PRO A 51 1.36 9.02 -9.39
N VAL A 52 2.67 8.81 -9.35
CA VAL A 52 3.59 9.53 -8.47
C VAL A 52 4.62 10.25 -9.31
N GLU A 53 4.81 11.53 -9.02
CA GLU A 53 6.06 12.21 -9.34
C GLU A 53 7.05 11.94 -8.21
N GLU A 54 8.24 11.43 -8.52
CA GLU A 54 9.26 11.02 -7.55
C GLU A 54 9.50 12.08 -6.45
N LYS A 55 9.55 13.36 -6.84
CA LYS A 55 9.79 14.52 -5.95
C LYS A 55 8.68 14.76 -4.92
N LYS A 56 7.51 14.12 -5.08
CA LYS A 56 6.33 14.32 -4.20
C LYS A 56 6.16 13.22 -3.15
N LEU A 57 6.96 12.14 -3.19
CA LEU A 57 6.93 11.10 -2.17
C LEU A 57 7.54 11.56 -0.86
N ARG A 58 6.86 11.25 0.23
CA ARG A 58 7.30 11.63 1.58
C ARG A 58 7.16 10.46 2.53
N ARG A 59 8.04 10.42 3.54
CA ARG A 59 7.91 9.49 4.66
C ARG A 59 6.48 9.53 5.23
N GLY A 60 5.90 8.34 5.38
CA GLY A 60 4.53 8.10 5.84
C GLY A 60 3.51 7.91 4.72
N ASP A 61 3.84 8.25 3.47
CA ASP A 61 2.98 7.93 2.33
C ASP A 61 2.84 6.41 2.18
N ILE A 62 1.69 5.94 1.70
CA ILE A 62 1.46 4.52 1.39
C ILE A 62 1.64 4.37 -0.12
N VAL A 63 2.55 3.49 -0.53
CA VAL A 63 2.95 3.33 -1.93
C VAL A 63 2.59 1.95 -2.45
N PHE A 64 2.21 1.90 -3.72
CA PHE A 64 2.07 0.68 -4.49
C PHE A 64 3.37 0.45 -5.27
N PHE A 65 4.01 -0.70 -5.08
CA PHE A 65 5.32 -0.99 -5.65
C PHE A 65 5.47 -2.48 -5.97
N CYS A 66 6.51 -2.83 -6.71
CA CYS A 66 6.92 -4.22 -6.94
C CYS A 66 8.26 -4.52 -6.26
N ASP A 67 8.38 -5.70 -5.66
CA ASP A 67 9.69 -6.21 -5.22
C ASP A 67 10.56 -6.61 -6.43
N GLN A 68 11.74 -7.20 -6.17
CA GLN A 68 12.66 -7.66 -7.22
C GLN A 68 12.09 -8.78 -8.11
N GLN A 69 11.07 -9.49 -7.64
CA GLN A 69 10.46 -10.65 -8.28
C GLN A 69 9.13 -10.27 -8.97
N GLU A 70 8.86 -8.97 -9.13
CA GLU A 70 7.62 -8.40 -9.66
C GLU A 70 6.37 -8.75 -8.83
N ASN A 71 6.54 -9.10 -7.54
CA ASN A 71 5.42 -9.25 -6.64
C ASN A 71 4.92 -7.86 -6.22
N PRO A 72 3.62 -7.57 -6.38
CA PRO A 72 3.02 -6.29 -6.07
C PRO A 72 2.67 -6.14 -4.58
N PHE A 73 3.02 -5.00 -3.99
CA PHE A 73 2.79 -4.68 -2.58
C PHE A 73 2.26 -3.27 -2.39
N ILE A 74 1.50 -3.08 -1.29
CA ILE A 74 1.08 -1.77 -0.81
C ILE A 74 1.62 -1.62 0.60
N HIS A 75 2.68 -0.81 0.81
CA HIS A 75 3.26 -0.59 2.13
C HIS A 75 3.54 0.89 2.42
N ARG A 76 3.83 1.20 3.68
CA ARG A 76 4.17 2.56 4.11
C ARG A 76 5.64 2.86 3.80
N LEU A 77 5.89 4.03 3.24
CA LEU A 77 7.22 4.57 2.98
C LEU A 77 7.84 5.08 4.28
N HIS A 78 8.99 4.53 4.68
CA HIS A 78 9.68 4.90 5.91
C HIS A 78 10.92 5.78 5.67
N ARG A 79 11.62 5.54 4.56
CA ARG A 79 12.86 6.25 4.23
C ARG A 79 12.99 6.43 2.72
N CYS A 80 13.52 7.58 2.33
CA CYS A 80 14.05 7.84 0.99
C CYS A 80 15.51 8.26 1.18
N GLN A 81 16.44 7.65 0.47
CA GLN A 81 17.86 7.99 0.50
C GLN A 81 18.48 7.76 -0.87
N SER A 82 19.41 8.60 -1.29
CA SER A 82 20.23 8.32 -2.46
C SER A 82 21.34 7.34 -2.08
N ASP A 83 21.68 6.42 -2.98
CA ASP A 83 22.90 5.62 -2.89
C ASP A 83 24.13 6.38 -3.41
N LEU A 84 25.26 5.67 -3.51
CA LEU A 84 26.53 6.25 -3.97
C LEU A 84 26.47 6.72 -5.44
N ASP A 85 25.59 6.14 -6.25
CA ASP A 85 25.38 6.47 -7.66
C ASP A 85 24.26 7.50 -7.86
N ASN A 86 23.81 8.14 -6.76
CA ASN A 86 22.70 9.09 -6.71
C ASN A 86 21.32 8.50 -7.09
N VAL A 87 21.17 7.17 -7.11
CA VAL A 87 19.88 6.52 -7.33
C VAL A 87 19.05 6.66 -6.06
N LEU A 88 17.83 7.20 -6.20
CA LEU A 88 16.90 7.31 -5.08
C LEU A 88 16.37 5.93 -4.70
N LEU A 89 16.77 5.44 -3.53
CA LEU A 89 16.24 4.24 -2.91
C LEU A 89 15.15 4.57 -1.90
N VAL A 90 14.11 3.75 -1.89
CA VAL A 90 13.03 3.82 -0.92
C VAL A 90 13.00 2.56 -0.07
N GLN A 91 12.72 2.74 1.22
CA GLN A 91 12.50 1.64 2.15
C GLN A 91 11.06 1.69 2.64
N THR A 92 10.35 0.59 2.45
CA THR A 92 8.95 0.42 2.84
C THR A 92 8.81 -0.57 3.98
N LYS A 93 7.63 -0.61 4.59
CA LYS A 93 7.24 -1.61 5.57
C LYS A 93 5.72 -1.69 5.67
N GLY A 94 5.19 -2.90 5.77
CA GLY A 94 3.79 -3.11 6.15
C GLY A 94 3.54 -2.70 7.60
N ASP A 95 2.46 -1.97 7.88
CA ASP A 95 2.13 -1.48 9.23
C ASP A 95 2.07 -2.64 10.26
N ALA A 96 1.57 -3.81 9.86
CA ALA A 96 1.48 -5.02 10.68
C ALA A 96 2.71 -5.95 10.58
N CYS A 97 3.69 -5.66 9.71
CA CYS A 97 4.90 -6.47 9.56
C CYS A 97 5.90 -6.19 10.68
N ALA A 98 6.74 -7.17 11.04
CA ALA A 98 7.78 -6.98 12.05
C ALA A 98 9.01 -6.23 11.50
N TRP A 99 9.35 -6.50 10.23
CA TRP A 99 10.59 -6.06 9.61
C TRP A 99 10.33 -5.07 8.47
N TYR A 100 11.36 -4.29 8.14
CA TYR A 100 11.36 -3.46 6.93
C TYR A 100 11.51 -4.33 5.69
N ASP A 101 10.91 -3.87 4.59
CA ASP A 101 11.17 -4.44 3.29
C ASP A 101 12.62 -4.10 2.87
N PRO A 102 13.24 -4.91 1.98
CA PRO A 102 14.47 -4.52 1.30
C PRO A 102 14.31 -3.15 0.62
N ALA A 103 15.37 -2.35 0.61
CA ALA A 103 15.35 -1.09 -0.11
C ALA A 103 15.25 -1.36 -1.63
N ILE A 104 14.38 -0.61 -2.31
CA ILE A 104 14.16 -0.71 -3.75
C ILE A 104 14.43 0.64 -4.43
N PRO A 105 14.85 0.65 -5.70
CA PRO A 105 14.93 1.88 -6.46
C PRO A 105 13.54 2.48 -6.67
N ILE A 106 13.47 3.82 -6.72
CA ILE A 106 12.20 4.55 -6.80
C ILE A 106 11.37 4.19 -8.04
N ASN A 107 12.02 3.77 -9.13
CA ASN A 107 11.35 3.34 -10.36
C ASN A 107 10.50 2.05 -10.20
N ARG A 108 10.66 1.31 -9.09
CA ARG A 108 9.77 0.18 -8.74
C ARG A 108 8.51 0.62 -7.99
N VAL A 109 8.43 1.89 -7.57
CA VAL A 109 7.19 2.48 -7.06
C VAL A 109 6.29 2.87 -8.22
N LEU A 110 5.13 2.24 -8.31
CA LEU A 110 4.17 2.44 -9.40
C LEU A 110 3.21 3.58 -9.10
N GLY A 111 2.92 3.83 -7.82
CA GLY A 111 2.02 4.92 -7.43
C GLY A 111 1.86 5.09 -5.93
N ARG A 112 1.00 6.03 -5.54
CA ARG A 112 0.69 6.34 -4.14
C ARG A 112 -0.79 6.17 -3.87
N VAL A 113 -1.12 5.53 -2.75
CA VAL A 113 -2.50 5.44 -2.26
C VAL A 113 -2.97 6.80 -1.78
N GLN A 114 -4.06 7.29 -2.36
CA GLN A 114 -4.70 8.55 -1.99
C GLN A 114 -5.97 8.35 -1.16
N ARG A 115 -6.67 7.23 -1.34
CA ARG A 115 -7.92 6.93 -0.66
C ARG A 115 -8.04 5.45 -0.36
N ILE A 116 -8.62 5.13 0.80
CA ILE A 116 -9.00 3.77 1.20
C ILE A 116 -10.53 3.74 1.29
N MET A 117 -11.16 2.70 0.75
CA MET A 117 -12.62 2.52 0.73
C MET A 117 -12.93 1.10 1.19
N GLY A 118 -13.55 0.96 2.35
CA GLY A 118 -13.89 -0.34 2.93
C GLY A 118 -15.20 -0.30 3.71
N GLU A 119 -15.49 -1.35 4.48
CA GLU A 119 -16.68 -1.42 5.33
C GLU A 119 -16.74 -0.29 6.37
N ARG A 120 -15.57 0.21 6.77
CA ARG A 120 -15.42 1.34 7.73
C ARG A 120 -15.62 2.71 7.09
N GLY A 121 -16.03 2.77 5.82
CA GLY A 121 -16.19 4.00 5.05
C GLY A 121 -14.97 4.36 4.20
N ALA A 122 -14.97 5.60 3.69
CA ALA A 122 -13.89 6.12 2.84
C ALA A 122 -12.97 7.06 3.63
N THR A 123 -11.66 6.81 3.57
CA THR A 123 -10.61 7.63 4.20
C THR A 123 -9.74 8.27 3.12
N ASP A 124 -9.74 9.61 3.04
CA ASP A 124 -8.87 10.36 2.12
C ASP A 124 -7.51 10.66 2.80
N LEU A 125 -6.45 10.02 2.30
CA LEU A 125 -5.09 10.14 2.86
C LEU A 125 -4.39 11.44 2.46
N ARG A 126 -4.99 12.24 1.56
CA ARG A 126 -4.46 13.56 1.19
C ARG A 126 -4.75 14.61 2.25
N ALA A 127 -5.74 14.36 3.12
CA ALA A 127 -6.10 15.27 4.19
C ALA A 127 -4.94 15.40 5.21
N PRO A 128 -4.46 16.63 5.50
CA PRO A 128 -3.28 16.87 6.34
C PRO A 128 -3.38 16.25 7.74
N ILE A 129 -4.58 16.23 8.33
CA ILE A 129 -4.84 15.76 9.70
C ILE A 129 -4.64 14.24 9.84
N ILE A 130 -4.87 13.48 8.76
CA ILE A 130 -4.72 12.02 8.72
C ILE A 130 -3.25 11.63 8.56
N ARG A 131 -2.43 12.47 7.91
CA ARG A 131 -0.97 12.27 7.81
C ARG A 131 -0.30 12.21 9.18
N TRP A 132 -0.84 12.90 10.18
CA TRP A 132 -0.33 12.88 11.56
C TRP A 132 -0.74 11.63 12.34
N ARG A 133 -1.98 11.15 12.19
CA ARG A 133 -2.43 9.91 12.87
C ARG A 133 -1.79 8.65 12.28
N ALA A 134 -1.58 8.63 10.96
CA ALA A 134 -0.85 7.57 10.28
C ALA A 134 0.64 7.49 10.67
N ARG A 135 1.23 8.59 11.19
CA ARG A 135 2.58 8.61 11.77
C ARG A 135 2.66 8.00 13.17
N LEU A 136 1.55 7.91 13.90
CA LEU A 136 1.52 7.42 15.29
C LEU A 136 1.37 5.89 15.41
N LEU A 137 0.95 5.20 14.34
CA LEU A 137 1.01 3.74 14.24
C LEU A 137 2.46 3.19 14.08
N VAL A 138 3.46 4.07 14.14
CA VAL A 138 4.90 3.73 14.05
C VAL A 138 5.45 3.18 15.37
N ALA A 139 4.67 3.14 16.45
CA ALA A 139 5.13 2.60 17.73
C ALA A 139 4.08 1.68 18.37
N ARG A 140 4.46 0.42 18.59
CA ARG A 140 3.73 -0.65 19.32
C ARG A 140 2.58 -1.25 18.49
N THR A 141 2.61 -2.51 18.05
CA THR A 141 2.70 -3.70 18.90
C THR A 141 3.24 -4.91 18.14
N THR A 142 4.29 -5.53 18.67
CA THR A 142 4.77 -6.90 18.41
C THR A 142 3.78 -8.00 18.84
N SER A 143 2.50 -7.69 19.06
CA SER A 143 1.53 -8.65 19.60
C SER A 143 0.09 -8.21 19.28
N PHE A 144 -0.37 -8.46 18.06
CA PHE A 144 -1.82 -8.47 17.76
C PHE A 144 -2.20 -9.48 16.67
N PHE A 145 -1.38 -10.52 16.51
CA PHE A 145 -1.53 -11.51 15.43
C PHE A 145 -2.21 -12.82 15.86
N LEU A 146 -2.67 -12.93 17.12
CA LEU A 146 -3.25 -14.17 17.65
C LEU A 146 -4.78 -14.18 17.88
N LEU A 147 -5.51 -13.07 17.73
CA LEU A 147 -6.93 -13.03 18.16
C LEU A 147 -7.98 -13.12 17.05
N ARG A 148 -7.62 -13.30 15.77
CA ARG A 148 -8.62 -13.44 14.68
C ARG A 148 -8.69 -14.82 14.01
N ARG A 149 -8.08 -15.85 14.62
CA ARG A 149 -8.15 -17.23 14.08
C ARG A 149 -9.14 -18.17 14.80
N THR A 150 -10.08 -17.64 15.60
CA THR A 150 -11.01 -18.49 16.39
C THR A 150 -12.51 -18.15 16.22
N VAL A 151 -12.90 -17.39 15.21
CA VAL A 151 -14.34 -17.20 14.88
C VAL A 151 -14.61 -17.61 13.43
N LYS A 152 -14.30 -18.87 13.11
CA LYS A 152 -14.86 -19.61 11.96
C LYS A 152 -14.74 -21.13 12.10
N MET A 153 -14.68 -21.64 13.34
CA MET A 153 -14.50 -23.08 13.61
C MET A 153 -15.36 -23.64 14.76
N TYR A 154 -16.45 -22.95 15.11
CA TYR A 154 -17.53 -23.51 15.94
C TYR A 154 -18.87 -22.92 15.48
N GLY A 155 -19.33 -23.36 14.31
CA GLY A 155 -20.73 -23.27 13.91
C GLY A 155 -21.31 -24.67 14.00
N LEU A 156 -21.79 -25.03 15.19
CA LEU A 156 -22.67 -26.17 15.42
C LEU A 156 -24.08 -25.61 15.41
N PHE A 157 -24.85 -25.89 14.35
CA PHE A 157 -26.29 -26.20 14.28
C PHE A 157 -26.64 -26.45 12.82
#